data_AF-A0ABD4Y3W4-F1
#
_entry.id   AF-A0ABD4Y3W4-F1
#
_cell.length_a   1.000
_cell.length_b   1.000
_cell.length_c   1.000
_cell.angle_alpha   90.00
_cell.angle_beta   90.00
_cell.angle_gamma   90.00
#
_symmetry.space_group_name_H-M   'P 1'
#
loop_
_entity.id
_entity.type
_entity.pdbx_description
1 polymer ?
#
loop_
_entity_poly.entity_id
_entity_poly.type
_entity_poly.pdbx_seq_one_letter_code
_entity_poly.pdbx_strand_id
1 'polypeptide(L)'
;MTTRSSRFATIALGVSLSAAAGRIANAAEMMDHSMHQTPPIPAAQAPASSAKPAAMNHGSGGQMDHSAMGHGAMDHSKMNHGQMKHDDTLEMPGMVHPSFIPVLTDADREAAFPGLQGHTVHDKDLAWFLLLEQLEYQDANEGSTLSWEATAWVGGDINRFWFRSDGERTNGVTEDAEIEALYGRAISPWWDVVAGVRQDFKPESPQTWAALGLQGLALYGFEAEATAFVGEGGQTAARFEGDYDILLTNRLILQPTAELNFYGKDDPARGVGAGLANTEVGLRLRYEIVREFAPYIGVTWNRAYGNTADMARDEGEDADEARFVAGIRLWF
;
A
#
# COMPACT_ATOMS: atom_id res chain seq x y z
N MET A 1 45.58 24.50 23.21
CA MET A 1 46.51 23.37 23.46
C MET A 1 45.98 22.60 24.66
N THR A 2 45.07 21.66 24.42
CA THR A 2 44.61 20.65 25.40
C THR A 2 44.04 19.49 24.60
N THR A 3 44.92 18.54 24.34
CA THR A 3 44.68 17.20 23.81
C THR A 3 43.95 16.29 24.81
N ARG A 4 43.13 15.37 24.26
CA ARG A 4 42.72 14.02 24.72
C ARG A 4 41.20 13.87 24.58
N SER A 5 40.63 12.77 24.10
CA SER A 5 41.13 11.40 24.01
C SER A 5 40.37 10.64 22.93
N SER A 6 41.11 9.86 22.14
CA SER A 6 40.58 8.72 21.39
C SER A 6 39.83 7.76 22.30
N ARG A 7 38.61 7.38 21.92
CA ARG A 7 38.00 6.10 22.31
C ARG A 7 37.32 5.51 21.09
N PHE A 8 37.90 4.44 20.58
CA PHE A 8 37.22 3.46 19.75
C PHE A 8 35.99 2.97 20.52
N ALA A 9 34.80 3.14 19.95
CA ALA A 9 33.60 2.46 20.39
C ALA A 9 33.10 1.62 19.22
N THR A 10 33.63 0.40 19.13
CA THR A 10 33.01 -0.69 18.39
C THR A 10 31.65 -0.96 19.04
N ILE A 11 30.55 -0.60 18.38
CA ILE A 11 29.22 -1.05 18.78
C ILE A 11 28.76 -2.06 17.74
N ALA A 12 28.92 -3.33 18.09
CA ALA A 12 28.25 -4.43 17.43
C ALA A 12 26.79 -4.42 17.87
N LEU A 13 25.86 -4.20 16.94
CA LEU A 13 24.45 -4.52 17.15
C LEU A 13 24.24 -5.96 16.64
N GLY A 14 24.31 -6.90 17.56
CA GLY A 14 23.83 -8.25 17.33
C GLY A 14 22.31 -8.27 17.43
N VAL A 15 21.61 -8.26 16.30
CA VAL A 15 20.19 -8.63 16.25
C VAL A 15 20.13 -10.15 16.12
N SER A 16 20.11 -10.84 17.25
CA SER A 16 19.79 -12.27 17.29
C SER A 16 18.29 -12.44 17.48
N LEU A 17 17.55 -12.47 16.37
CA LEU A 17 16.14 -12.86 16.35
C LEU A 17 16.04 -14.36 16.05
N SER A 18 16.00 -15.16 17.11
CA SER A 18 15.66 -16.58 17.01
C SER A 18 14.15 -16.73 16.85
N ALA A 19 13.64 -16.65 15.61
CA ALA A 19 12.28 -17.06 15.29
C ALA A 19 12.27 -18.56 14.96
N ALA A 20 11.79 -19.38 15.90
CA ALA A 20 11.47 -20.77 15.62
C ALA A 20 10.29 -20.82 14.64
N ALA A 21 10.53 -21.46 13.50
CA ALA A 21 9.57 -21.62 12.40
C ALA A 21 8.28 -22.32 12.86
N GLY A 22 7.14 -21.82 12.39
CA GLY A 22 5.87 -22.51 12.56
C GLY A 22 4.69 -21.78 11.94
N ARG A 23 4.41 -22.13 10.67
CA ARG A 23 3.19 -21.90 9.89
C ARG A 23 3.13 -20.61 9.06
N ILE A 24 3.24 -20.84 7.75
CA ILE A 24 2.93 -19.90 6.68
C ILE A 24 1.42 -19.63 6.76
N ALA A 25 1.06 -18.41 7.12
CA ALA A 25 -0.26 -17.85 6.90
C ALA A 25 -0.10 -16.80 5.81
N ASN A 26 -0.80 -16.98 4.69
CA ASN A 26 -0.89 -15.96 3.65
C ASN A 26 -1.78 -14.84 4.19
N ALA A 27 -1.16 -13.91 4.91
CA ALA A 27 -1.74 -12.60 5.19
C ALA A 27 -1.84 -11.85 3.85
N ALA A 28 -2.94 -11.12 3.65
CA ALA A 28 -3.20 -10.39 2.42
C ALA A 28 -1.96 -9.61 1.94
N GLU A 29 -1.37 -10.10 0.84
CA GLU A 29 -0.35 -9.44 0.05
C GLU A 29 -0.77 -7.98 -0.19
N MET A 30 0.11 -7.02 0.11
CA MET A 30 0.21 -5.85 -0.76
C MET A 30 0.31 -6.41 -2.18
N MET A 31 -0.70 -6.14 -3.00
CA MET A 31 -0.94 -6.89 -4.23
C MET A 31 0.31 -6.96 -5.11
N ASP A 32 0.91 -8.15 -5.21
CA ASP A 32 1.88 -8.44 -6.27
C ASP A 32 1.13 -8.45 -7.61
N HIS A 33 1.26 -7.35 -8.35
CA HIS A 33 0.65 -7.16 -9.66
C HIS A 33 1.29 -8.03 -10.77
N SER A 34 2.21 -8.95 -10.46
CA SER A 34 2.85 -9.82 -11.45
C SER A 34 2.02 -11.05 -11.88
N MET A 35 0.83 -11.26 -11.31
CA MET A 35 0.00 -12.44 -11.56
C MET A 35 -1.17 -12.21 -12.54
N HIS A 36 -0.93 -11.48 -13.64
CA HIS A 36 -1.74 -11.59 -14.86
C HIS A 36 -0.99 -12.36 -15.95
N GLN A 37 -0.69 -13.63 -15.69
CA GLN A 37 -0.37 -14.57 -16.76
C GLN A 37 -1.65 -15.31 -17.17
N THR A 38 -2.24 -14.88 -18.29
CA THR A 38 -3.20 -15.71 -19.02
C THR A 38 -2.53 -17.03 -19.40
N PRO A 39 -3.11 -18.20 -19.05
CA PRO A 39 -2.55 -19.48 -19.48
C PRO A 39 -2.56 -19.58 -21.02
N PRO A 40 -1.51 -20.17 -21.64
CA PRO A 40 -1.49 -20.34 -23.09
C PRO A 40 -2.62 -21.29 -23.51
N ILE A 41 -3.47 -20.81 -24.42
CA ILE A 41 -4.47 -21.62 -25.11
C ILE A 41 -3.73 -22.66 -25.96
N PRO A 42 -4.03 -23.97 -25.86
CA PRO A 42 -3.46 -24.97 -26.75
C PRO A 42 -3.88 -24.70 -28.20
N ALA A 43 -2.91 -24.61 -29.12
CA ALA A 43 -3.17 -24.44 -30.54
C ALA A 43 -3.91 -25.66 -31.11
N ALA A 44 -5.19 -25.50 -31.41
CA ALA A 44 -5.93 -26.44 -32.24
C ALA A 44 -5.46 -26.30 -33.70
N GLN A 45 -5.00 -27.42 -34.28
CA GLN A 45 -4.63 -27.51 -35.69
C GLN A 45 -5.89 -27.35 -36.56
N ALA A 46 -5.94 -26.30 -37.38
CA ALA A 46 -6.92 -26.17 -38.46
C ALA A 46 -6.28 -26.63 -39.79
N PRO A 47 -6.98 -27.42 -40.62
CA PRO A 47 -6.45 -27.87 -41.91
C PRO A 47 -6.47 -26.75 -42.95
N ALA A 48 -5.43 -26.75 -43.78
CA ALA A 48 -5.26 -25.85 -44.91
C ALA A 48 -6.33 -26.09 -45.98
N SER A 49 -6.97 -25.02 -46.46
CA SER A 49 -7.52 -24.98 -47.80
C SER A 49 -7.37 -23.59 -48.41
N SER A 50 -7.02 -23.61 -49.69
CA SER A 50 -6.55 -22.50 -50.51
C SER A 50 -7.71 -21.89 -51.30
N ALA A 51 -7.87 -20.56 -51.23
CA ALA A 51 -8.55 -19.79 -52.27
C ALA A 51 -8.11 -18.32 -52.24
N LYS A 52 -7.79 -17.78 -53.43
CA LYS A 52 -7.38 -16.39 -53.69
C LYS A 52 -8.55 -15.40 -53.54
N PRO A 53 -8.28 -14.11 -53.25
CA PRO A 53 -9.31 -13.09 -53.00
C PRO A 53 -9.86 -12.48 -54.30
N ALA A 54 -11.16 -12.21 -54.33
CA ALA A 54 -11.80 -11.33 -55.31
C ALA A 54 -12.21 -10.01 -54.62
N ALA A 55 -11.79 -8.91 -55.22
CA ALA A 55 -12.09 -7.56 -54.78
C ALA A 55 -13.57 -7.20 -54.99
N MET A 56 -14.21 -6.56 -54.00
CA MET A 56 -15.42 -5.78 -54.20
C MET A 56 -15.37 -4.46 -53.42
N ASN A 57 -15.84 -3.44 -54.13
CA ASN A 57 -15.78 -2.01 -53.92
C ASN A 57 -16.76 -1.55 -52.81
N HIS A 58 -16.34 -0.68 -51.90
CA HIS A 58 -17.22 -0.02 -50.93
C HIS A 58 -17.79 1.28 -51.51
N GLY A 59 -19.11 1.32 -51.72
CA GLY A 59 -19.85 2.51 -52.12
C GLY A 59 -21.17 2.66 -51.37
N SER A 60 -21.24 3.70 -50.53
CA SER A 60 -22.39 4.52 -50.07
C SER A 60 -23.62 3.91 -49.37
N GLY A 61 -24.05 4.63 -48.33
CA GLY A 61 -25.36 4.57 -47.65
C GLY A 61 -25.17 4.21 -46.17
N GLY A 62 -25.56 4.97 -45.15
CA GLY A 62 -26.47 6.09 -44.99
C GLY A 62 -26.70 6.17 -43.47
N GLN A 63 -26.48 7.33 -42.87
CA GLN A 63 -26.46 7.54 -41.42
C GLN A 63 -27.90 7.48 -40.86
N MET A 64 -28.21 6.53 -39.97
CA MET A 64 -29.51 6.47 -39.29
C MET A 64 -29.44 7.19 -37.94
N ASP A 65 -30.31 8.17 -37.77
CA ASP A 65 -30.51 9.00 -36.60
C ASP A 65 -31.42 8.28 -35.59
N HIS A 66 -30.94 8.11 -34.35
CA HIS A 66 -31.64 7.42 -33.25
C HIS A 66 -32.40 8.36 -32.30
N SER A 67 -32.61 9.63 -32.66
CA SER A 67 -33.17 10.65 -31.75
C SER A 67 -34.70 10.58 -31.54
N ALA A 68 -35.40 9.56 -32.03
CA ALA A 68 -36.87 9.45 -31.95
C ALA A 68 -37.42 8.30 -31.09
N MET A 69 -36.65 7.75 -30.13
CA MET A 69 -37.19 6.79 -29.15
C MET A 69 -37.43 7.45 -27.79
N GLY A 70 -38.68 7.88 -27.58
CA GLY A 70 -39.16 8.35 -26.28
C GLY A 70 -39.25 7.20 -25.28
N HIS A 71 -38.35 7.14 -24.31
CA HIS A 71 -38.45 6.23 -23.17
C HIS A 71 -39.35 6.83 -22.09
N GLY A 72 -40.66 6.59 -22.21
CA GLY A 72 -41.61 6.86 -21.14
C GLY A 72 -41.27 6.02 -19.91
N ALA A 73 -41.18 6.66 -18.74
CA ALA A 73 -40.93 6.01 -17.47
C ALA A 73 -41.99 4.93 -17.19
N MET A 74 -41.55 3.66 -17.17
CA MET A 74 -42.39 2.55 -16.73
C MET A 74 -42.40 2.51 -15.20
N ASP A 75 -43.58 2.65 -14.62
CA ASP A 75 -43.81 2.50 -13.19
C ASP A 75 -43.79 1.01 -12.81
N HIS A 76 -42.70 0.58 -12.17
CA HIS A 76 -42.49 -0.80 -11.71
C HIS A 76 -43.18 -1.10 -10.37
N SER A 77 -43.86 -0.15 -9.73
CA SER A 77 -44.45 -0.32 -8.39
C SER A 77 -45.67 -1.26 -8.34
N LYS A 78 -46.23 -1.63 -9.50
CA LYS A 78 -47.34 -2.59 -9.61
C LYS A 78 -46.91 -4.00 -9.98
N MET A 79 -45.61 -4.26 -10.14
CA MET A 79 -45.10 -5.62 -10.37
C MET A 79 -44.99 -6.36 -9.03
N ASN A 80 -46.03 -7.11 -8.69
CA ASN A 80 -46.01 -8.01 -7.53
C ASN A 80 -45.16 -9.25 -7.86
N HIS A 81 -43.89 -9.25 -7.47
CA HIS A 81 -42.99 -10.40 -7.62
C HIS A 81 -43.33 -11.59 -6.71
N GLY A 82 -44.31 -11.47 -5.81
CA GLY A 82 -44.72 -12.51 -4.86
C GLY A 82 -45.69 -13.58 -5.40
N GLN A 83 -46.16 -13.45 -6.65
CA GLN A 83 -47.03 -14.44 -7.30
C GLN A 83 -46.34 -15.28 -8.38
N MET A 84 -45.01 -15.18 -8.50
CA MET A 84 -44.25 -16.11 -9.34
C MET A 84 -44.16 -17.45 -8.60
N LYS A 85 -45.09 -18.36 -8.90
CA LYS A 85 -44.98 -19.76 -8.50
C LYS A 85 -43.76 -20.35 -9.22
N HIS A 86 -42.64 -20.49 -8.50
CA HIS A 86 -41.47 -21.24 -8.94
C HIS A 86 -41.67 -22.75 -8.85
N ASP A 87 -42.85 -23.25 -9.23
CA ASP A 87 -43.17 -24.69 -9.28
C ASP A 87 -43.63 -25.13 -10.68
N ASP A 88 -43.52 -24.26 -11.68
CA ASP A 88 -43.54 -24.71 -13.06
C ASP A 88 -42.13 -25.13 -13.42
N THR A 89 -41.86 -26.42 -13.22
CA THR A 89 -40.91 -27.13 -14.07
C THR A 89 -41.19 -26.71 -15.51
N LEU A 90 -40.20 -26.13 -16.19
CA LEU A 90 -40.28 -25.87 -17.62
C LEU A 90 -40.28 -27.23 -18.32
N GLU A 91 -41.42 -27.90 -18.35
CA GLU A 91 -41.65 -29.03 -19.25
C GLU A 91 -41.69 -28.45 -20.66
N MET A 92 -40.54 -28.39 -21.31
CA MET A 92 -40.46 -28.17 -22.75
C MET A 92 -41.10 -29.38 -23.44
N PRO A 93 -42.23 -29.22 -24.15
CA PRO A 93 -42.90 -30.34 -24.80
C PRO A 93 -41.98 -30.91 -25.89
N GLY A 94 -41.54 -32.16 -25.70
CA GLY A 94 -40.77 -32.90 -26.71
C GLY A 94 -39.28 -33.12 -26.41
N MET A 95 -38.76 -32.65 -25.28
CA MET A 95 -37.42 -33.05 -24.85
C MET A 95 -37.50 -34.37 -24.08
N VAL A 96 -37.56 -35.48 -24.83
CA VAL A 96 -37.50 -36.82 -24.24
C VAL A 96 -36.05 -37.05 -23.81
N HIS A 97 -35.79 -37.03 -22.51
CA HIS A 97 -34.50 -37.48 -21.98
C HIS A 97 -34.22 -38.88 -22.55
N PRO A 98 -33.06 -39.10 -23.21
CA PRO A 98 -32.74 -40.41 -23.76
C PRO A 98 -32.87 -41.48 -22.68
N SER A 99 -33.49 -42.63 -23.00
CA SER A 99 -33.81 -43.68 -22.02
C SER A 99 -32.60 -44.30 -21.31
N PHE A 100 -31.39 -44.01 -21.77
CA PHE A 100 -30.14 -44.40 -21.14
C PHE A 100 -29.69 -43.44 -20.03
N ILE A 101 -30.29 -42.25 -19.92
CA ILE A 101 -30.04 -41.29 -18.84
C ILE A 101 -31.11 -41.51 -17.76
N PRO A 102 -30.73 -41.99 -16.57
CA PRO A 102 -31.69 -42.17 -15.47
C PRO A 102 -32.38 -40.85 -15.10
N VAL A 103 -33.65 -40.94 -14.71
CA VAL A 103 -34.40 -39.79 -14.18
C VAL A 103 -33.82 -39.42 -12.82
N LEU A 104 -33.44 -38.16 -12.64
CA LEU A 104 -32.86 -37.66 -11.38
C LEU A 104 -33.89 -37.77 -10.25
N THR A 105 -33.62 -38.62 -9.28
CA THR A 105 -34.40 -38.77 -8.04
C THR A 105 -34.02 -37.69 -7.02
N ASP A 106 -34.86 -37.51 -5.98
CA ASP A 106 -34.49 -36.64 -4.85
C ASP A 106 -33.23 -37.14 -4.13
N ALA A 107 -33.05 -38.45 -4.06
CA ALA A 107 -31.84 -39.07 -3.52
C ALA A 107 -30.61 -38.73 -4.37
N ASP A 108 -30.73 -38.67 -5.71
CA ASP A 108 -29.64 -38.26 -6.59
C ASP A 108 -29.29 -36.78 -6.41
N ARG A 109 -30.29 -35.92 -6.16
CA ARG A 109 -30.07 -34.49 -5.85
C ARG A 109 -29.38 -34.31 -4.51
N GLU A 110 -29.82 -35.02 -3.48
CA GLU A 110 -29.21 -34.99 -2.14
C GLU A 110 -27.79 -35.57 -2.14
N ALA A 111 -27.53 -36.62 -2.93
CA ALA A 111 -26.20 -37.20 -3.13
C ALA A 111 -25.27 -36.32 -3.96
N ALA A 112 -25.80 -35.52 -4.90
CA ALA A 112 -25.02 -34.58 -5.70
C ALA A 112 -24.63 -33.31 -4.93
N PHE A 113 -25.43 -32.93 -3.94
CA PHE A 113 -25.16 -31.83 -3.02
C PHE A 113 -25.14 -32.33 -1.58
N PRO A 114 -24.18 -33.20 -1.20
CA PRO A 114 -23.99 -33.50 0.21
C PRO A 114 -23.80 -32.16 0.92
N GLY A 115 -24.41 -31.97 2.09
CA GLY A 115 -24.35 -30.71 2.83
C GLY A 115 -22.91 -30.21 2.85
N LEU A 116 -22.62 -29.23 1.98
CA LEU A 116 -21.27 -28.72 1.83
C LEU A 116 -20.96 -28.12 3.18
N GLN A 117 -20.00 -28.70 3.89
CA GLN A 117 -19.47 -28.02 5.07
C GLN A 117 -19.03 -26.65 4.55
N GLY A 118 -19.71 -25.60 5.02
CA GLY A 118 -19.42 -24.24 4.58
C GLY A 118 -17.91 -24.07 4.62
N HIS A 119 -17.32 -23.56 3.53
CA HIS A 119 -15.89 -23.28 3.53
C HIS A 119 -15.59 -22.51 4.81
N THR A 120 -14.66 -23.01 5.62
CA THR A 120 -14.18 -22.25 6.76
C THR A 120 -13.61 -20.97 6.18
N VAL A 121 -14.37 -19.88 6.24
CA VAL A 121 -13.86 -18.57 5.85
C VAL A 121 -12.79 -18.30 6.90
N HIS A 122 -11.53 -18.23 6.46
CA HIS A 122 -10.38 -17.88 7.30
C HIS A 122 -10.46 -16.38 7.68
N ASP A 123 -11.61 -15.90 8.18
CA ASP A 123 -11.93 -14.47 8.35
C ASP A 123 -11.35 -13.85 9.62
N LYS A 124 -10.63 -14.64 10.43
CA LYS A 124 -10.22 -14.29 11.79
C LYS A 124 -8.82 -14.75 12.16
N ASP A 125 -8.03 -15.20 11.19
CA ASP A 125 -6.67 -15.61 11.48
C ASP A 125 -5.84 -14.37 11.86
N LEU A 126 -5.05 -14.49 12.92
CA LEU A 126 -4.14 -13.44 13.34
C LEU A 126 -2.94 -13.45 12.39
N ALA A 127 -2.77 -12.36 11.67
CA ALA A 127 -1.63 -12.08 10.83
C ALA A 127 -0.72 -11.02 11.46
N TRP A 128 0.51 -10.99 11.00
CA TRP A 128 1.46 -9.93 11.31
C TRP A 128 2.31 -9.66 10.08
N PHE A 129 2.91 -8.48 10.05
CA PHE A 129 3.80 -8.04 8.99
C PHE A 129 4.83 -7.09 9.59
N LEU A 130 6.05 -7.17 9.09
CA LEU A 130 7.11 -6.21 9.39
C LEU A 130 7.74 -5.76 8.08
N LEU A 131 7.86 -4.46 7.90
CA LEU A 131 8.53 -3.80 6.80
C LEU A 131 9.59 -2.87 7.37
N LEU A 132 10.83 -3.06 6.93
CA LEU A 132 11.88 -2.06 7.01
C LEU A 132 11.97 -1.46 5.61
N GLU A 133 11.30 -0.34 5.41
CA GLU A 133 11.19 0.30 4.11
C GLU A 133 12.48 1.02 3.75
N GLN A 134 12.96 1.81 4.71
CA GLN A 134 14.18 2.57 4.57
C GLN A 134 15.18 2.08 5.61
N LEU A 135 16.35 1.67 5.12
CA LEU A 135 17.54 1.52 5.93
C LEU A 135 18.66 2.05 5.06
N GLU A 136 18.88 3.36 5.15
CA GLU A 136 19.68 4.09 4.19
C GLU A 136 20.97 4.58 4.82
N TYR A 137 22.04 4.41 4.07
CA TYR A 137 23.32 5.01 4.37
C TYR A 137 23.60 6.12 3.36
N GLN A 138 24.06 7.26 3.88
CA GLN A 138 24.46 8.41 3.10
C GLN A 138 25.88 8.82 3.54
N ASP A 139 26.77 8.99 2.57
CA ASP A 139 28.13 9.47 2.78
C ASP A 139 28.20 10.94 2.34
N ALA A 140 28.36 11.85 3.28
CA ALA A 140 28.52 13.27 3.01
C ALA A 140 29.90 13.75 3.48
N ASN A 141 30.35 14.89 2.93
CA ASN A 141 31.65 15.47 3.30
C ASN A 141 31.77 15.83 4.79
N GLU A 142 30.64 15.94 5.50
CA GLU A 142 30.55 16.30 6.92
C GLU A 142 30.24 15.11 7.86
N GLY A 143 30.05 13.91 7.31
CA GLY A 143 29.75 12.73 8.13
C GLY A 143 29.00 11.62 7.40
N SER A 144 28.87 10.49 8.10
CA SER A 144 27.98 9.41 7.67
C SER A 144 26.63 9.51 8.36
N THR A 145 25.55 9.44 7.58
CA THR A 145 24.18 9.44 8.08
C THR A 145 23.54 8.08 7.84
N LEU A 146 22.86 7.56 8.87
CA LEU A 146 22.03 6.38 8.80
C LEU A 146 20.60 6.78 9.13
N SER A 147 19.68 6.60 8.19
CA SER A 147 18.24 6.75 8.45
C SER A 147 17.55 5.38 8.42
N TRP A 148 16.45 5.26 9.16
CA TRP A 148 15.59 4.09 9.09
C TRP A 148 14.12 4.47 9.13
N GLU A 149 13.31 3.69 8.44
CA GLU A 149 11.85 3.74 8.50
C GLU A 149 11.31 2.32 8.55
N ALA A 150 10.57 2.00 9.61
CA ALA A 150 10.05 0.68 9.87
C ALA A 150 8.57 0.73 10.23
N THR A 151 7.77 -0.11 9.58
CA THR A 151 6.34 -0.28 9.85
C THR A 151 6.05 -1.74 10.16
N ALA A 152 5.33 -1.99 11.24
CA ALA A 152 4.85 -3.32 11.59
C ALA A 152 3.36 -3.27 11.90
N TRP A 153 2.65 -4.36 11.61
CA TRP A 153 1.29 -4.52 12.11
C TRP A 153 1.01 -5.94 12.57
N VAL A 154 0.04 -6.06 13.47
CA VAL A 154 -0.49 -7.34 13.95
C VAL A 154 -1.99 -7.23 14.12
N GLY A 155 -2.74 -8.19 13.57
CA GLY A 155 -4.20 -8.14 13.59
C GLY A 155 -4.85 -9.07 12.57
N GLY A 156 -6.15 -8.89 12.37
CA GLY A 156 -6.89 -9.56 11.30
C GLY A 156 -7.28 -8.57 10.21
N ASP A 157 -8.21 -8.98 9.34
CA ASP A 157 -8.59 -8.21 8.15
C ASP A 157 -9.25 -6.84 8.45
N ILE A 158 -9.86 -6.69 9.63
CA ILE A 158 -10.63 -5.48 9.97
C ILE A 158 -9.92 -4.62 11.01
N ASN A 159 -9.24 -5.23 11.98
CA ASN A 159 -8.64 -4.48 13.09
C ASN A 159 -7.18 -4.89 13.23
N ARG A 160 -6.29 -3.89 13.23
CA ARG A 160 -4.84 -4.05 13.28
C ARG A 160 -4.24 -3.11 14.31
N PHE A 161 -3.21 -3.56 15.00
CA PHE A 161 -2.31 -2.68 15.74
C PHE A 161 -1.12 -2.41 14.84
N TRP A 162 -0.78 -1.13 14.68
CA TRP A 162 0.33 -0.66 13.87
C TRP A 162 1.41 -0.08 14.78
N PHE A 163 2.66 -0.33 14.42
CA PHE A 163 3.83 0.24 15.04
C PHE A 163 4.68 0.84 13.94
N ARG A 164 5.04 2.11 14.08
CA ARG A 164 5.93 2.79 13.14
C ARG A 164 7.13 3.33 13.90
N SER A 165 8.28 3.34 13.25
CA SER A 165 9.46 3.99 13.78
C SER A 165 10.24 4.60 12.64
N ASP A 166 10.56 5.86 12.80
CA ASP A 166 11.45 6.61 11.92
C ASP A 166 12.60 7.19 12.76
N GLY A 167 13.73 7.47 12.12
CA GLY A 167 14.77 8.28 12.73
C GLY A 167 16.05 8.37 11.92
N GLU A 168 16.87 9.33 12.33
CA GLU A 168 18.15 9.64 11.70
C GLU A 168 19.28 9.65 12.73
N ARG A 169 20.41 9.05 12.35
CA ARG A 169 21.65 9.04 13.12
C ARG A 169 22.81 9.53 12.28
N THR A 170 23.34 10.70 12.65
CA THR A 170 24.48 11.31 11.98
C THR A 170 25.72 11.22 12.87
N ASN A 171 26.84 10.72 12.32
CA ASN A 171 28.12 10.60 13.04
C ASN A 171 28.03 9.87 14.41
N GLY A 172 27.08 8.96 14.57
CA GLY A 172 26.87 8.23 15.82
C GLY A 172 26.06 8.97 16.88
N VAL A 173 25.45 10.10 16.55
CA VAL A 173 24.47 10.82 17.38
C VAL A 173 23.10 10.67 16.74
N THR A 174 22.08 10.42 17.56
CA THR A 174 20.69 10.36 17.08
C THR A 174 20.15 11.79 17.03
N GLU A 175 19.86 12.25 15.83
CA GLU A 175 19.38 13.61 15.54
C GLU A 175 17.85 13.65 15.52
N ASP A 176 17.24 12.61 14.96
CA ASP A 176 15.79 12.41 14.97
C ASP A 176 15.44 10.97 15.35
N ALA A 177 14.33 10.79 16.07
CA ALA A 177 13.78 9.49 16.39
C ALA A 177 12.33 9.64 16.87
N GLU A 178 11.42 8.95 16.18
CA GLU A 178 10.01 8.87 16.53
C GLU A 178 9.51 7.42 16.54
N ILE A 179 8.50 7.17 17.37
CA ILE A 179 7.74 5.92 17.37
C ILE A 179 6.26 6.22 17.43
N GLU A 180 5.48 5.51 16.62
CA GLU A 180 4.02 5.52 16.67
C GLU A 180 3.48 4.16 17.08
N ALA A 181 2.43 4.16 17.91
CA ALA A 181 1.64 2.99 18.23
C ALA A 181 0.16 3.32 17.97
N LEU A 182 -0.43 2.67 16.96
CA LEU A 182 -1.75 3.01 16.45
C LEU A 182 -2.67 1.80 16.48
N TYR A 183 -3.95 2.04 16.74
CA TYR A 183 -5.03 1.12 16.47
C TYR A 183 -5.70 1.50 15.16
N GLY A 184 -5.70 0.58 14.19
CA GLY A 184 -6.30 0.74 12.87
C GLY A 184 -7.55 -0.09 12.71
N ARG A 185 -8.54 0.49 12.03
CA ARG A 185 -9.76 -0.22 11.59
C ARG A 185 -10.02 0.03 10.11
N ALA A 186 -10.14 -1.05 9.34
CA ALA A 186 -10.54 -1.01 7.95
C ALA A 186 -11.96 -0.43 7.82
N ILE A 187 -12.09 0.64 7.04
CA ILE A 187 -13.38 1.25 6.65
C ILE A 187 -13.77 0.88 5.22
N SER A 188 -12.81 0.43 4.42
CA SER A 188 -13.00 -0.15 3.10
C SER A 188 -11.89 -1.18 2.84
N PRO A 189 -11.96 -1.98 1.75
CA PRO A 189 -10.90 -2.94 1.42
C PRO A 189 -9.51 -2.33 1.25
N TRP A 190 -9.42 -1.03 1.00
CA TRP A 190 -8.18 -0.32 0.69
C TRP A 190 -7.81 0.77 1.68
N TRP A 191 -8.67 1.04 2.68
CA TRP A 191 -8.50 2.19 3.58
C TRP A 191 -8.77 1.82 5.03
N ASP A 192 -7.84 2.23 5.88
CA ASP A 192 -7.93 2.15 7.34
C ASP A 192 -8.06 3.56 7.93
N VAL A 193 -8.86 3.68 8.98
CA VAL A 193 -8.76 4.79 9.94
C VAL A 193 -7.83 4.32 11.05
N VAL A 194 -6.83 5.12 11.41
CA VAL A 194 -5.91 4.86 12.52
C VAL A 194 -6.03 5.92 13.60
N ALA A 195 -5.90 5.51 14.85
CA ALA A 195 -5.79 6.42 15.98
C ALA A 195 -4.82 5.86 17.01
N GLY A 196 -4.02 6.71 17.64
CA GLY A 196 -3.05 6.24 18.62
C GLY A 196 -2.17 7.33 19.17
N VAL A 197 -0.93 6.95 19.47
CA VAL A 197 0.04 7.81 20.15
C VAL A 197 1.33 7.81 19.36
N ARG A 198 1.90 9.00 19.18
CA ARG A 198 3.25 9.20 18.65
C ARG A 198 4.12 9.78 19.76
N GLN A 199 5.36 9.32 19.82
CA GLN A 199 6.37 9.79 20.76
C GLN A 199 7.61 10.22 19.99
N ASP A 200 7.96 11.50 20.09
CA ASP A 200 9.23 12.02 19.61
C ASP A 200 10.25 11.93 20.75
N PHE A 201 11.47 11.48 20.45
CA PHE A 201 12.56 11.38 21.42
C PHE A 201 13.65 12.44 21.20
N LYS A 202 13.67 13.03 20.00
CA LYS A 202 14.68 13.95 19.49
C LYS A 202 14.03 14.99 18.57
N PRO A 203 14.72 16.09 18.22
CA PRO A 203 16.04 16.52 18.70
C PRO A 203 16.05 16.94 20.17
N GLU A 204 14.91 17.40 20.68
CA GLU A 204 14.73 17.97 22.02
C GLU A 204 14.18 16.98 23.06
N SER A 205 13.76 17.49 24.22
CA SER A 205 13.08 16.67 25.26
C SER A 205 11.92 15.85 24.66
N PRO A 206 11.64 14.64 25.16
CA PRO A 206 10.60 13.80 24.61
C PRO A 206 9.23 14.51 24.56
N GLN A 207 8.51 14.33 23.45
CA GLN A 207 7.21 14.95 23.23
C GLN A 207 6.16 13.93 22.80
N THR A 208 5.01 13.96 23.47
CA THR A 208 3.90 13.03 23.19
C THR A 208 2.82 13.70 22.36
N TRP A 209 2.31 12.95 21.37
CA TRP A 209 1.23 13.36 20.48
C TRP A 209 0.11 12.33 20.46
N ALA A 210 -1.13 12.79 20.47
CA ALA A 210 -2.26 12.00 20.01
C ALA A 210 -2.30 12.05 18.48
N ALA A 211 -2.48 10.90 17.83
CA ALA A 211 -2.52 10.75 16.37
C ALA A 211 -3.90 10.26 15.90
N LEU A 212 -4.37 10.80 14.79
CA LEU A 212 -5.57 10.34 14.06
C LEU A 212 -5.31 10.47 12.56
N GLY A 213 -5.42 9.37 11.82
CA GLY A 213 -5.10 9.36 10.41
C GLY A 213 -5.95 8.43 9.55
N LEU A 214 -5.75 8.56 8.25
CA LEU A 214 -6.21 7.66 7.21
C LEU A 214 -4.98 7.14 6.49
N GLN A 215 -4.90 5.83 6.31
CA GLN A 215 -3.85 5.20 5.49
C GLN A 215 -4.48 4.18 4.55
N GLY A 216 -3.91 4.02 3.37
CA GLY A 216 -4.44 3.05 2.42
C GLY A 216 -3.86 3.12 1.02
N LEU A 217 -4.33 2.20 0.20
CA LEU A 217 -4.06 2.14 -1.23
C LEU A 217 -5.14 2.94 -1.96
N ALA A 218 -4.77 4.08 -2.54
CA ALA A 218 -5.60 4.80 -3.48
C ALA A 218 -5.70 4.08 -4.84
N LEU A 219 -6.56 4.60 -5.73
CA LEU A 219 -6.76 4.05 -7.06
C LEU A 219 -5.41 3.90 -7.81
N TYR A 220 -5.24 2.75 -8.48
CA TYR A 220 -4.06 2.37 -9.25
C TYR A 220 -2.81 1.94 -8.47
N GLY A 221 -2.91 1.68 -7.15
CA GLY A 221 -1.79 1.16 -6.35
C GLY A 221 -0.89 2.25 -5.77
N PHE A 222 -1.41 3.47 -5.64
CA PHE A 222 -0.75 4.57 -4.93
C PHE A 222 -0.97 4.41 -3.43
N GLU A 223 0.08 4.36 -2.65
CA GLU A 223 0.02 4.34 -1.20
C GLU A 223 -0.09 5.78 -0.69
N ALA A 224 -1.03 6.01 0.22
CA ALA A 224 -1.37 7.35 0.68
C ALA A 224 -1.66 7.34 2.17
N GLU A 225 -1.06 8.29 2.88
CA GLU A 225 -1.31 8.52 4.29
C GLU A 225 -1.59 9.99 4.57
N ALA A 226 -2.50 10.22 5.51
CA ALA A 226 -2.80 11.54 6.04
C ALA A 226 -3.06 11.42 7.53
N THR A 227 -2.16 11.96 8.35
CA THR A 227 -2.23 11.87 9.81
C THR A 227 -2.21 13.25 10.43
N ALA A 228 -3.17 13.51 11.31
CA ALA A 228 -3.23 14.71 12.13
C ALA A 228 -2.78 14.39 13.56
N PHE A 229 -2.04 15.32 14.15
CA PHE A 229 -1.47 15.18 15.48
C PHE A 229 -1.88 16.34 16.39
N VAL A 230 -2.09 16.03 17.67
CA VAL A 230 -2.27 17.02 18.75
C VAL A 230 -1.30 16.69 19.88
N GLY A 231 -0.35 17.59 20.14
CA GLY A 231 0.70 17.38 21.11
C GLY A 231 0.35 17.95 22.49
N GLU A 232 1.00 17.42 23.52
CA GLU A 232 0.74 17.79 24.92
C GLU A 232 0.98 19.28 25.24
N GLY A 233 1.83 19.96 24.47
CA GLY A 233 2.07 21.40 24.58
C GLY A 233 1.06 22.29 23.84
N GLY A 234 -0.03 21.72 23.31
CA GLY A 234 -1.04 22.43 22.51
C GLY A 234 -0.63 22.68 21.05
N GLN A 235 0.44 22.05 20.58
CA GLN A 235 0.80 22.00 19.15
C GLN A 235 -0.18 21.11 18.39
N THR A 236 -0.39 21.47 17.13
CA THR A 236 -1.06 20.63 16.16
C THR A 236 -0.13 20.42 14.99
N ALA A 237 -0.19 19.27 14.36
CA ALA A 237 0.55 18.98 13.15
C ALA A 237 -0.30 18.13 12.19
N ALA A 238 0.06 18.13 10.91
CA ALA A 238 -0.48 17.22 9.93
C ALA A 238 0.64 16.75 9.01
N ARG A 239 0.71 15.43 8.81
CA ARG A 239 1.64 14.79 7.88
C ARG A 239 0.86 14.14 6.76
N PHE A 240 1.32 14.34 5.52
CA PHE A 240 0.80 13.65 4.34
C PHE A 240 1.96 12.94 3.67
N GLU A 241 1.79 11.66 3.43
CA GLU A 241 2.78 10.81 2.78
C GLU A 241 2.13 10.11 1.58
N GLY A 242 2.94 9.81 0.59
CA GLY A 242 2.54 8.86 -0.43
C GLY A 242 3.66 8.43 -1.34
N ASP A 243 3.50 7.25 -1.87
CA ASP A 243 4.47 6.60 -2.73
C ASP A 243 3.79 5.74 -3.81
N TYR A 244 4.58 5.35 -4.81
CA TYR A 244 4.07 4.58 -5.93
C TYR A 244 5.12 3.64 -6.50
N ASP A 245 4.83 2.34 -6.55
CA ASP A 245 5.74 1.36 -7.15
C ASP A 245 5.56 1.25 -8.68
N ILE A 246 6.46 1.87 -9.44
CA ILE A 246 6.49 1.77 -10.91
C ILE A 246 7.34 0.56 -11.31
N LEU A 247 6.70 -0.51 -11.76
CA LEU A 247 7.38 -1.70 -12.27
C LEU A 247 8.05 -1.43 -13.63
N LEU A 248 9.37 -1.20 -13.63
CA LEU A 248 10.16 -1.12 -14.86
C LEU A 248 10.38 -2.52 -15.45
N THR A 249 10.58 -3.51 -14.58
CA THR A 249 10.56 -4.95 -14.88
C THR A 249 9.91 -5.71 -13.71
N ASN A 250 9.77 -7.02 -13.81
CA ASN A 250 9.25 -7.85 -12.71
C ASN A 250 10.11 -7.80 -11.43
N ARG A 251 11.32 -7.23 -11.45
CA ARG A 251 12.23 -7.13 -10.29
C ARG A 251 12.91 -5.78 -10.14
N LEU A 252 12.66 -4.84 -11.06
CA LEU A 252 13.24 -3.50 -11.05
C LEU A 252 12.10 -2.50 -10.93
N ILE A 253 12.06 -1.80 -9.80
CA ILE A 253 10.95 -0.95 -9.39
C ILE A 253 11.50 0.46 -9.19
N LEU A 254 10.82 1.46 -9.74
CA LEU A 254 11.09 2.86 -9.50
C LEU A 254 10.00 3.40 -8.58
N GLN A 255 10.38 3.83 -7.38
CA GLN A 255 9.47 4.30 -6.35
C GLN A 255 9.69 5.81 -6.12
N PRO A 256 8.87 6.69 -6.73
CA PRO A 256 8.71 8.05 -6.25
C PRO A 256 8.01 8.06 -4.89
N THR A 257 8.47 8.92 -3.99
CA THR A 257 7.85 9.18 -2.68
C THR A 257 7.69 10.69 -2.49
N ALA A 258 6.70 11.11 -1.71
CA ALA A 258 6.52 12.49 -1.30
C ALA A 258 5.94 12.58 0.12
N GLU A 259 6.51 13.47 0.93
CA GLU A 259 6.04 13.78 2.28
C GLU A 259 5.87 15.29 2.45
N LEU A 260 4.81 15.69 3.15
CA LEU A 260 4.50 17.07 3.50
C LEU A 260 4.20 17.18 4.99
N ASN A 261 4.94 18.03 5.70
CA ASN A 261 4.70 18.28 7.12
C ASN A 261 4.16 19.70 7.36
N PHE A 262 3.06 19.79 8.10
CA PHE A 262 2.42 21.04 8.50
C PHE A 262 2.38 21.14 10.03
N TYR A 263 2.60 22.34 10.57
CA TYR A 263 2.53 22.61 12.01
C TYR A 263 1.70 23.85 12.31
N GLY A 264 0.95 23.81 13.41
CA GLY A 264 0.05 24.89 13.81
C GLY A 264 0.71 26.06 14.55
N LYS A 265 1.95 25.89 15.05
CA LYS A 265 2.72 26.94 15.74
C LYS A 265 4.21 26.69 15.56
N ASP A 266 5.01 27.74 15.77
CA ASP A 266 6.47 27.65 15.80
C ASP A 266 6.95 26.87 17.03
N ASP A 267 7.95 26.02 16.83
CA ASP A 267 8.74 25.33 17.84
C ASP A 267 10.24 25.49 17.51
N PRO A 268 10.85 26.64 17.88
CA PRO A 268 12.25 26.91 17.58
C PRO A 268 13.23 25.93 18.22
N ALA A 269 12.85 25.27 19.31
CA ALA A 269 13.71 24.27 19.94
C ALA A 269 13.90 23.04 19.05
N ARG A 270 12.95 22.77 18.15
CA ARG A 270 13.00 21.67 17.17
C ARG A 270 13.25 22.15 15.74
N GLY A 271 13.56 23.43 15.53
CA GLY A 271 13.75 23.99 14.19
C GLY A 271 12.48 24.00 13.33
N VAL A 272 11.29 23.91 13.94
CA VAL A 272 10.02 23.80 13.19
C VAL A 272 9.24 25.11 13.23
N GLY A 273 8.84 25.60 12.07
CA GLY A 273 7.96 26.76 11.90
C GLY A 273 6.49 26.41 11.67
N ALA A 274 5.60 27.36 11.95
CA ALA A 274 4.18 27.25 11.65
C ALA A 274 3.89 27.30 10.14
N GLY A 275 2.84 26.58 9.71
CA GLY A 275 2.44 26.45 8.31
C GLY A 275 2.96 25.15 7.69
N LEU A 276 3.23 25.17 6.38
CA LEU A 276 4.00 24.11 5.72
C LEU A 276 5.45 24.24 6.20
N ALA A 277 5.95 23.27 6.94
CA ALA A 277 7.31 23.31 7.47
C ALA A 277 8.32 22.80 6.44
N ASN A 278 8.08 21.63 5.86
CA ASN A 278 8.93 21.06 4.82
C ASN A 278 8.15 20.21 3.82
N THR A 279 8.84 19.87 2.74
CA THR A 279 8.44 18.88 1.74
C THR A 279 9.64 18.01 1.44
N GLU A 280 9.45 16.71 1.51
CA GLU A 280 10.43 15.75 1.04
C GLU A 280 9.91 15.04 -0.20
N VAL A 281 10.78 14.87 -1.19
CA VAL A 281 10.51 14.08 -2.39
C VAL A 281 11.66 13.10 -2.58
N GLY A 282 11.34 11.82 -2.69
CA GLY A 282 12.29 10.75 -2.94
C GLY A 282 12.07 10.12 -4.30
N LEU A 283 13.15 9.61 -4.89
CA LEU A 283 13.09 8.71 -6.03
C LEU A 283 14.09 7.58 -5.85
N ARG A 284 13.58 6.36 -5.64
CA ARG A 284 14.38 5.16 -5.35
C ARG A 284 14.25 4.15 -6.48
N LEU A 285 15.39 3.64 -6.96
CA LEU A 285 15.46 2.55 -7.91
C LEU A 285 15.81 1.26 -7.16
N ARG A 286 14.80 0.43 -6.95
CA ARG A 286 14.84 -0.80 -6.14
C ARG A 286 14.99 -2.04 -7.01
N TYR A 287 15.87 -2.94 -6.63
CA TYR A 287 16.05 -4.24 -7.28
C TYR A 287 15.76 -5.38 -6.31
N GLU A 288 14.75 -6.18 -6.62
CA GLU A 288 14.33 -7.31 -5.79
C GLU A 288 15.14 -8.56 -6.13
N ILE A 289 16.11 -8.88 -5.28
CA ILE A 289 16.85 -10.15 -5.38
C ILE A 289 15.90 -11.31 -5.10
N VAL A 290 15.14 -11.16 -4.00
CA VAL A 290 13.92 -11.87 -3.65
C VAL A 290 12.89 -10.82 -3.20
N ARG A 291 11.62 -11.18 -3.03
CA ARG A 291 10.57 -10.21 -2.68
C ARG A 291 10.87 -9.52 -1.35
N GLU A 292 11.38 -10.29 -0.39
CA GLU A 292 11.66 -9.93 1.01
C GLU A 292 12.98 -9.15 1.19
N PHE A 293 13.83 -9.07 0.16
CA PHE A 293 15.13 -8.41 0.23
C PHE A 293 15.42 -7.64 -1.07
N ALA A 294 15.40 -6.32 -0.97
CA ALA A 294 15.51 -5.44 -2.12
C ALA A 294 16.47 -4.26 -1.85
N PRO A 295 17.74 -4.36 -2.27
CA PRO A 295 18.64 -3.20 -2.26
C PRO A 295 18.17 -2.14 -3.27
N TYR A 296 18.48 -0.88 -2.97
CA TYR A 296 18.18 0.23 -3.84
C TYR A 296 19.23 1.35 -3.74
N ILE A 297 19.20 2.20 -4.76
CA ILE A 297 19.85 3.51 -4.74
C ILE A 297 18.79 4.57 -5.02
N GLY A 298 18.97 5.78 -4.52
CA GLY A 298 18.00 6.84 -4.73
C GLY A 298 18.57 8.23 -4.59
N VAL A 299 17.69 9.20 -4.83
CA VAL A 299 17.93 10.60 -4.53
C VAL A 299 16.74 11.09 -3.72
N THR A 300 17.03 11.79 -2.62
CA THR A 300 16.03 12.53 -1.86
C THR A 300 16.27 14.01 -2.03
N TRP A 301 15.20 14.79 -1.97
CA TRP A 301 15.25 16.24 -1.97
C TRP A 301 14.31 16.75 -0.89
N ASN A 302 14.86 17.47 0.09
CA ASN A 302 14.13 18.11 1.15
C ASN A 302 14.14 19.63 0.93
N ARG A 303 13.02 20.28 1.20
CA ARG A 303 12.90 21.73 1.19
C ARG A 303 12.12 22.21 2.40
N ALA A 304 12.73 23.08 3.19
CA ALA A 304 12.09 23.83 4.26
C ALA A 304 11.37 25.08 3.71
N TYR A 305 10.30 25.51 4.39
CA TYR A 305 9.51 26.69 4.04
C TYR A 305 9.26 27.59 5.26
N GLY A 306 8.88 28.85 4.99
CA GLY A 306 8.48 29.80 6.03
C GLY A 306 9.51 29.94 7.15
N ASN A 307 9.03 29.97 8.39
CA ASN A 307 9.87 30.11 9.57
C ASN A 307 10.83 28.91 9.75
N THR A 308 10.47 27.69 9.31
CA THR A 308 11.37 26.53 9.31
C THR A 308 12.60 26.81 8.45
N ALA A 309 12.41 27.37 7.26
CA ALA A 309 13.51 27.73 6.38
C ALA A 309 14.39 28.85 6.94
N ASP A 310 13.79 29.77 7.70
CA ASP A 310 14.53 30.85 8.34
C ASP A 310 15.38 30.34 9.51
N MET A 311 14.84 29.41 10.32
CA MET A 311 15.59 28.74 11.39
C MET A 311 16.77 27.93 10.85
N ALA A 312 16.56 27.13 9.80
CA ALA A 312 17.64 26.38 9.15
C ALA A 312 18.79 27.29 8.69
N ARG A 313 18.46 28.43 8.06
CA ARG A 313 19.48 29.42 7.62
C ARG A 313 20.20 30.09 8.78
N ASP A 314 19.50 30.36 9.89
CA ASP A 314 20.09 30.96 11.09
C ASP A 314 21.11 30.01 11.75
N GLU A 315 20.93 28.69 11.59
CA GLU A 315 21.85 27.64 12.05
C GLU A 315 22.98 27.33 11.04
N GLY A 316 22.94 27.97 9.87
CA GLY A 316 23.93 27.80 8.80
C GLY A 316 23.64 26.63 7.87
N GLU A 317 22.44 26.06 7.95
CA GLU A 317 21.95 24.98 7.10
C GLU A 317 21.29 25.53 5.82
N ASP A 318 21.25 24.72 4.78
CA ASP A 318 20.56 25.05 3.54
C ASP A 318 19.06 24.79 3.69
N ALA A 319 18.24 25.72 3.19
CA ALA A 319 16.77 25.56 3.20
C ALA A 319 16.27 24.53 2.17
N ASP A 320 17.15 24.04 1.29
CA ASP A 320 16.89 22.92 0.40
C ASP A 320 18.14 22.08 0.21
N GLU A 321 17.98 20.78 0.24
CA GLU A 321 19.10 19.83 0.18
C GLU A 321 18.73 18.62 -0.67
N ALA A 322 19.65 18.17 -1.52
CA ALA A 322 19.51 16.94 -2.29
C ALA A 322 20.57 15.93 -1.87
N ARG A 323 20.15 14.71 -1.51
CA ARG A 323 21.04 13.67 -1.00
C ARG A 323 20.98 12.43 -1.89
N PHE A 324 22.14 11.80 -2.09
CA PHE A 324 22.20 10.47 -2.70
C PHE A 324 22.14 9.41 -1.60
N VAL A 325 21.29 8.41 -1.81
CA VAL A 325 21.04 7.37 -0.80
C VAL A 325 21.31 5.99 -1.36
N ALA A 326 21.83 5.10 -0.52
CA ALA A 326 21.90 3.68 -0.80
C ALA A 326 21.31 2.94 0.40
N GLY A 327 20.35 2.05 0.14
CA GLY A 327 19.61 1.40 1.21
C GLY A 327 19.11 0.01 0.87
N ILE A 328 18.43 -0.59 1.83
CA ILE A 328 17.85 -1.92 1.71
C ILE A 328 16.42 -1.89 2.24
N ARG A 329 15.48 -2.39 1.45
CA ARG A 329 14.11 -2.71 1.89
C ARG A 329 14.02 -4.19 2.28
N LEU A 330 13.41 -4.48 3.43
CA LEU A 330 13.16 -5.83 3.95
C LEU A 330 11.72 -5.99 4.38
N TRP A 331 11.11 -7.17 4.19
CA TRP A 331 9.83 -7.48 4.84
C TRP A 331 9.69 -8.95 5.25
N PHE A 332 8.82 -9.20 6.23
CA PHE A 332 8.54 -10.51 6.86
C PHE A 332 7.07 -10.69 7.18
#